data_AF-A0A0S7X6N4-F1
#
_entry.id   AF-A0A0S7X6N4-F1
#
_cell.length_a   1.000
_cell.length_b   1.000
_cell.length_c   1.000
_cell.angle_alpha   90.00
_cell.angle_beta   90.00
_cell.angle_gamma   90.00
#
_symmetry.space_group_name_H-M   'P 1'
#
loop_
_entity.id
_entity.type
_entity.pdbx_description
1 polymer ?
#
loop_
_entity_poly.entity_id
_entity_poly.type
_entity_poly.pdbx_seq_one_letter_code
_entity_poly.pdbx_strand_id
1 'polypeptide(L)' 'MAEAVINSEALKENLKKFQELSGCEVIAVVKANAYGHGAVDSSRAFLEAGAKMLAVAAVEEAV' A
#
# COMPACT_ATOMS: atom_id res chain seq x y z
N MET A 1 5.50 26.57 5.40
CA MET A 1 4.76 25.58 4.58
C MET A 1 4.95 24.23 5.26
N ALA A 2 3.91 23.40 5.35
CA ALA A 2 4.00 22.07 5.97
C ALA A 2 3.96 21.00 4.88
N GLU A 3 4.67 19.89 5.09
CA GLU A 3 4.72 18.75 4.18
C GLU A 3 4.49 17.44 4.93
N ALA A 4 4.04 16.42 4.20
CA ALA A 4 3.94 15.04 4.69
C ALA A 4 4.90 14.17 3.87
N VAL A 5 5.89 13.60 4.54
CA VAL A 5 6.89 12.72 3.93
C VAL A 5 6.49 11.28 4.19
N ILE A 6 6.30 10.51 3.12
CA ILE A 6 5.93 9.10 3.20
C ILE A 6 7.18 8.24 2.98
N ASN A 7 7.47 7.38 3.95
CA ASN A 7 8.57 6.44 3.87
C ASN A 7 8.12 5.14 3.17
N SER A 8 8.56 4.93 1.93
CA SER A 8 8.22 3.74 1.15
C SER A 8 8.79 2.45 1.73
N GLU A 9 9.96 2.48 2.37
CA GLU A 9 10.55 1.28 3.01
C GLU A 9 9.70 0.85 4.22
N ALA A 10 9.16 1.80 4.98
CA ALA A 10 8.23 1.48 6.07
C ALA A 10 6.96 0.77 5.54
N LEU A 11 6.43 1.19 4.38
CA LEU A 11 5.29 0.50 3.75
C LEU A 11 5.65 -0.95 3.37
N LYS A 12 6.83 -1.16 2.80
CA LYS A 12 7.33 -2.49 2.39
C LYS A 12 7.53 -3.41 3.59
N GLU A 13 8.17 -2.92 4.64
CA GLU A 13 8.41 -3.66 5.89
C GLU A 13 7.09 -4.04 6.56
N ASN A 14 6.13 -3.11 6.64
CA ASN A 14 4.81 -3.38 7.20
C ASN A 14 4.08 -4.49 6.45
N LEU A 15 4.11 -4.46 5.11
CA LEU A 15 3.48 -5.52 4.30
C LEU A 15 4.08 -6.89 4.60
N LYS A 16 5.42 -6.99 4.57
CA LYS A 16 6.13 -8.24 4.88
C LYS A 16 5.78 -8.71 6.28
N LYS A 17 5.66 -7.79 7.24
CA LYS A 17 5.28 -8.13 8.60
C LYS A 17 3.88 -8.71 8.70
N PHE A 18 2.91 -8.16 7.97
CA PHE A 18 1.57 -8.74 7.91
C PHE A 18 1.56 -10.12 7.25
N GLN A 19 2.36 -10.34 6.21
CA GLN A 19 2.49 -11.66 5.58
C GLN A 19 3.11 -12.68 6.56
N GLU A 20 4.17 -12.32 7.27
CA GLU A 20 4.79 -13.15 8.31
C GLU A 20 3.80 -13.53 9.42
N LEU A 21 3.07 -12.54 9.95
CA LEU A 21 2.16 -12.74 11.07
C LEU A 21 0.92 -13.54 10.69
N SER A 22 0.41 -13.36 9.47
CA SER A 22 -0.79 -14.06 8.99
C SER A 22 -0.48 -15.43 8.39
N GLY A 23 0.76 -15.66 7.94
CA GLY A 23 1.13 -16.84 7.13
C GLY A 23 0.43 -16.88 5.77
N CYS A 24 -0.18 -15.77 5.34
CA CYS A 24 -1.02 -15.68 4.17
C CYS A 24 -0.57 -14.56 3.23
N GLU A 25 -1.09 -14.58 2.01
CA GLU A 25 -0.99 -13.42 1.11
C GLU A 25 -1.79 -12.24 1.66
N VAL A 26 -1.24 -11.03 1.51
CA VAL A 26 -1.86 -9.78 1.97
C VAL A 26 -2.29 -8.96 0.76
N ILE A 27 -3.55 -8.54 0.75
CA ILE A 27 -4.08 -7.58 -0.22
C ILE A 27 -3.82 -6.17 0.32
N ALA A 28 -3.06 -5.36 -0.43
CA ALA A 28 -2.77 -3.99 -0.02
C ALA A 28 -3.96 -3.08 -0.38
N VAL A 29 -4.63 -2.54 0.64
CA VAL A 29 -5.77 -1.64 0.46
C VAL A 29 -5.26 -0.21 0.30
N VAL A 30 -5.49 0.40 -0.86
CA VAL A 30 -4.97 1.72 -1.24
C VAL A 30 -6.08 2.73 -1.58
N LYS A 31 -7.32 2.47 -1.11
CA LYS A 31 -8.44 3.42 -1.20
C LYS A 31 -8.11 4.78 -0.59
N ALA A 32 -8.86 5.81 -0.97
CA ALA A 32 -8.72 7.18 -0.51
C ALA A 32 -7.28 7.71 -0.66
N ASN A 33 -6.71 7.52 -1.85
CA ASN A 33 -5.33 7.89 -2.16
C ASN A 33 -4.29 7.23 -1.22
N ALA A 34 -4.42 5.92 -0.98
CA ALA A 34 -3.70 5.17 0.06
C ALA A 34 -3.79 5.84 1.44
N TYR A 35 -5.02 6.15 1.89
CA TYR A 35 -5.26 6.85 3.16
C TYR A 35 -4.48 8.18 3.25
N GLY A 36 -4.34 8.89 2.13
CA GLY A 36 -3.58 10.15 2.04
C GLY A 36 -2.06 10.00 1.85
N HIS A 37 -1.53 8.78 1.77
CA HIS A 37 -0.09 8.52 1.57
C HIS A 37 0.33 8.59 0.09
N GLY A 38 -0.61 8.74 -0.84
CA GLY A 38 -0.36 8.69 -2.28
C GLY A 38 -0.55 7.29 -2.83
N ALA A 39 -1.63 7.08 -3.59
CA ALA A 39 -2.04 5.76 -4.07
C ALA A 39 -1.00 5.12 -4.98
N VAL A 40 -0.46 5.85 -5.95
CA VAL A 40 0.44 5.29 -6.97
C VAL A 40 1.76 4.83 -6.34
N ASP A 41 2.43 5.70 -5.58
CA ASP A 41 3.74 5.37 -4.99
C ASP A 41 3.61 4.34 -3.87
N SER A 42 2.56 4.41 -3.05
CA SER A 42 2.28 3.37 -2.05
C SER A 42 1.99 2.02 -2.71
N SER A 43 1.20 2.00 -3.79
CA SER A 43 0.89 0.76 -4.53
C SER A 43 2.15 0.13 -5.11
N ARG A 44 3.04 0.92 -5.70
CA ARG A 44 4.34 0.44 -6.21
C ARG A 44 5.17 -0.18 -5.09
N ALA A 45 5.28 0.50 -3.94
CA ALA A 45 6.00 -0.03 -2.78
C ALA A 45 5.42 -1.37 -2.31
N PHE A 46 4.09 -1.49 -2.21
CA PHE A 46 3.45 -2.75 -1.82
C PHE A 46 3.66 -3.87 -2.85
N LEU A 47 3.54 -3.58 -4.15
CA LEU A 47 3.81 -4.57 -5.21
C LEU A 47 5.27 -5.02 -5.19
N GLU A 48 6.23 -4.11 -5.03
CA GLU A 48 7.66 -4.43 -4.86
C GLU A 48 7.93 -5.30 -3.63
N ALA A 49 7.19 -5.09 -2.54
CA ALA A 49 7.28 -5.91 -1.33
C ALA A 49 6.58 -7.27 -1.43
N GLY A 50 5.88 -7.56 -2.54
CA GLY A 50 5.27 -8.86 -2.80
C GLY A 50 3.75 -8.91 -2.59
N ALA A 51 3.06 -7.78 -2.51
CA ALA A 51 1.60 -7.78 -2.62
C ALA A 51 1.20 -8.26 -4.03
N LYS A 52 0.26 -9.21 -4.11
CA LYS A 52 -0.23 -9.73 -5.40
C LYS A 52 -1.48 -9.02 -5.89
N MET A 53 -2.19 -8.34 -5.00
CA MET A 53 -3.43 -7.64 -5.29
C MET A 53 -3.49 -6.31 -4.54
N LEU A 54 -4.15 -5.35 -5.18
CA LEU A 54 -4.51 -4.06 -4.61
C LEU A 54 -6.03 -3.99 -4.46
N ALA A 55 -6.50 -3.28 -3.44
CA ALA A 55 -7.93 -3.03 -3.24
C ALA A 55 -8.23 -1.54 -3.07
N VAL A 56 -9.27 -1.08 -3.75
CA VAL A 56 -9.76 0.31 -3.72
C VAL A 56 -11.25 0.35 -3.37
N ALA A 57 -11.79 1.53 -3.08
CA ALA A 57 -13.21 1.69 -2.73
C ALA A 57 -14.12 1.88 -3.94
N ALA A 58 -13.63 2.51 -5.02
CA ALA A 58 -14.40 2.82 -6.21
C ALA A 58 -13.61 2.51 -7.49
N VAL A 59 -14.30 2.32 -8.62
CA VAL A 59 -13.67 1.97 -9.91
C VAL A 59 -12.77 3.10 -10.40
N GLU A 60 -13.13 4.34 -10.11
CA GLU A 60 -12.37 5.54 -10.46
C GLU A 60 -10.99 5.58 -9.78
N GLU A 61 -10.82 4.89 -8.65
CA GLU A 61 -9.51 4.76 -8.00
C GLU A 61 -8.63 3.66 -8.64
N ALA A 62 -9.20 2.81 -9.51
CA ALA A 62 -8.50 1.69 -10.13
C ALA A 62 -8.00 1.97 -11.57
N VAL A 63 -8.44 3.07 -12.18
CA VAL A 63 -8.16 3.42 -13.59
C VAL A 63 -6.90 4.26 -13.78
#